data_AF-A0A971L8X8-F1
#
_entry.id   AF-A0A971L8X8-F1
#
_cell.length_a   1.000
_cell.length_b   1.000
_cell.length_c   1.000
_cell.angle_alpha   90.00
_cell.angle_beta   90.00
_cell.angle_gamma   90.00
#
_symmetry.space_group_name_H-M   'P 1'
#
loop_
_entity.id
_entity.type
_entity.pdbx_description
1 polymer ?
#
loop_
_entity_poly.entity_id
_entity_poly.type
_entity_poly.pdbx_seq_one_letter_code
_entity_poly.pdbx_strand_id
1 'polypeptide(L)'
;MKIKRIIYHWSGRGPVAPLAAALHLGLVEPVPSGTAARKITRKLAGGIPFGQGAGRERGTLIFLGTGESGEEVYLLPRGKEGKLLLTLVRETARLLGEDPETYYFIDCELRTGRPPRSQELFRRVEELVLAVKGELLRGL
;
A
#
# COMPACT_ATOMS: atom_id res chain seq x y z
N MET A 1 14.04 17.51 8.17
CA MET A 1 12.68 17.04 7.81
C MET A 1 12.54 15.64 8.41
N LYS A 2 11.46 15.33 9.14
CA LYS A 2 11.23 13.95 9.62
C LYS A 2 10.83 13.08 8.43
N ILE A 3 11.47 11.93 8.26
CA ILE A 3 11.13 10.97 7.20
C ILE A 3 9.73 10.42 7.49
N LYS A 4 8.84 10.50 6.51
CA LYS A 4 7.48 9.94 6.60
C LYS A 4 7.51 8.49 6.12
N ARG A 5 6.75 7.61 6.77
CA ARG A 5 6.67 6.19 6.44
C ARG A 5 5.25 5.81 6.09
N ILE A 6 5.02 5.46 4.83
CA ILE A 6 3.70 5.10 4.30
C ILE A 6 3.58 3.60 4.29
N ILE A 7 2.69 3.08 5.12
CA ILE A 7 2.50 1.64 5.33
C ILE A 7 1.15 1.24 4.74
N TYR A 8 1.19 0.69 3.53
CA TYR A 8 0.02 0.07 2.92
C TYR A 8 -0.25 -1.29 3.55
N HIS A 9 -1.37 -1.41 4.25
CA HIS A 9 -1.69 -2.63 4.99
C HIS A 9 -2.99 -3.28 4.52
N TRP A 10 -3.00 -4.61 4.49
CA TRP A 10 -4.14 -5.43 4.07
C TRP A 10 -4.04 -6.84 4.65
N SER A 11 -5.05 -7.67 4.48
CA SER A 11 -5.10 -9.07 4.94
C SER A 11 -4.00 -9.98 4.38
N GLY A 12 -3.19 -9.51 3.43
CA GLY A 12 -2.19 -10.31 2.73
C GLY A 12 -2.77 -11.13 1.57
N ARG A 13 -4.03 -10.88 1.19
CA ARG A 13 -4.70 -11.51 0.04
C ARG A 13 -4.93 -10.49 -1.08
N GLY A 14 -4.66 -10.92 -2.31
CA GLY A 14 -4.87 -10.09 -3.49
C GLY A 14 -3.89 -8.92 -3.62
N PRO A 15 -4.00 -8.15 -4.71
CA PRO A 15 -2.97 -7.21 -5.14
C PRO A 15 -3.16 -5.77 -4.65
N VAL A 16 -4.15 -5.47 -3.80
CA VAL A 16 -4.59 -4.08 -3.57
C VAL A 16 -3.48 -3.18 -3.03
N ALA A 17 -2.89 -3.54 -1.90
CA ALA A 17 -1.79 -2.78 -1.31
C ALA A 17 -0.48 -2.86 -2.14
N PRO A 18 -0.08 -4.01 -2.69
CA PRO A 18 1.05 -4.06 -3.62
C PRO A 18 0.89 -3.13 -4.82
N LEU A 19 -0.31 -3.05 -5.39
CA LEU A 19 -0.64 -2.13 -6.48
C LEU A 19 -0.60 -0.67 -6.00
N ALA A 20 -1.15 -0.38 -4.82
CA ALA A 20 -1.12 0.96 -4.23
C ALA A 20 0.33 1.46 -4.03
N ALA A 21 1.19 0.62 -3.47
CA ALA A 21 2.58 0.95 -3.27
C ALA A 21 3.34 1.11 -4.60
N ALA A 22 3.08 0.26 -5.59
CA ALA A 22 3.69 0.39 -6.90
C ALA A 22 3.27 1.68 -7.63
N LEU A 23 2.00 2.08 -7.52
CA LEU A 23 1.50 3.38 -8.00
C LEU A 23 2.12 4.55 -7.22
N HIS A 24 2.25 4.40 -5.90
CA HIS A 24 2.88 5.42 -5.05
C HIS A 24 4.32 5.71 -5.52
N LEU A 25 5.09 4.64 -5.75
CA LEU A 25 6.48 4.68 -6.18
C LEU A 25 6.69 5.00 -7.67
N GLY A 26 5.62 5.22 -8.45
CA GLY A 26 5.73 5.50 -9.89
C GLY A 26 6.18 4.29 -10.73
N LEU A 27 6.13 3.07 -10.17
CA LEU A 27 6.51 1.84 -10.87
C LEU A 27 5.43 1.36 -11.85
N VAL A 28 4.23 1.90 -11.72
CA VAL A 28 3.07 1.59 -12.56
C VAL A 28 2.43 2.91 -12.97
N GLU A 29 2.27 3.12 -14.27
CA GLU A 29 1.50 4.26 -14.77
C GLU A 29 0.00 3.99 -14.65
N PRO A 30 -0.82 5.01 -14.33
CA PRO A 30 -2.26 4.90 -14.38
C PRO A 30 -2.72 4.52 -15.78
N VAL A 31 -3.47 3.42 -15.92
CA VAL A 31 -3.90 2.97 -17.25
C VAL A 31 -5.12 3.78 -17.70
N PRO A 32 -5.12 4.34 -18.93
CA PRO A 32 -6.34 4.89 -19.53
C PRO A 32 -7.44 3.82 -19.66
N SER A 33 -8.70 4.22 -19.54
CA SER A 33 -9.86 3.34 -19.57
C SER A 33 -9.91 2.44 -20.83
N GLY A 34 -10.06 1.13 -20.66
CA GLY A 34 -10.21 0.18 -21.78
C GLY A 34 -9.72 -1.25 -21.54
N THR A 35 -9.78 -2.11 -22.57
CA THR A 35 -9.33 -3.52 -22.56
C THR A 35 -7.85 -3.70 -22.26
N ALA A 36 -7.03 -2.66 -22.49
CA ALA A 36 -5.62 -2.59 -22.07
C ALA A 36 -5.43 -2.76 -20.56
N ALA A 37 -6.35 -2.21 -19.75
CA ALA A 37 -6.31 -2.32 -18.29
C ALA A 37 -6.33 -3.76 -17.79
N ARG A 38 -7.08 -4.66 -18.46
CA ARG A 38 -7.19 -6.08 -18.06
C ARG A 38 -5.91 -6.88 -18.34
N LYS A 39 -5.18 -6.52 -19.40
CA LYS A 39 -3.84 -7.08 -19.71
C LYS A 39 -2.82 -6.55 -18.71
N ILE A 40 -2.91 -5.27 -18.37
CA ILE A 40 -1.99 -4.61 -17.43
C ILE A 40 -2.17 -5.17 -16.02
N THR A 41 -3.39 -5.27 -15.46
CA THR A 41 -3.59 -5.87 -14.11
C THR A 41 -3.08 -7.32 -14.01
N ARG A 42 -3.25 -8.15 -15.05
CA ARG A 42 -2.79 -9.55 -15.04
C ARG A 42 -1.27 -9.68 -15.19
N LYS A 43 -0.64 -8.79 -15.97
CA LYS A 43 0.82 -8.71 -16.12
C LYS A 43 1.47 -8.08 -14.87
N LEU A 44 0.82 -7.08 -14.29
CA LEU A 44 1.21 -6.41 -13.04
C LEU A 44 1.10 -7.35 -11.83
N ALA A 45 0.07 -8.18 -11.71
CA ALA A 45 -0.02 -9.14 -10.60
C ALA A 45 1.11 -10.19 -10.61
N GLY A 46 1.72 -10.45 -11.77
CA GLY A 46 2.91 -11.32 -11.89
C GLY A 46 4.25 -10.57 -11.80
N GLY A 47 4.26 -9.25 -12.03
CA GLY A 47 5.47 -8.41 -12.02
C GLY A 47 5.63 -7.56 -10.75
N ILE A 48 4.57 -7.37 -9.97
CA ILE A 48 4.60 -6.63 -8.70
C ILE A 48 4.87 -7.64 -7.56
N PRO A 49 5.89 -7.40 -6.72
CA PRO A 49 6.11 -8.18 -5.51
C PRO A 49 4.81 -8.32 -4.70
N PHE A 50 4.47 -9.54 -4.29
CA PHE A 50 3.25 -9.86 -3.53
C PHE A 50 1.92 -9.64 -4.28
N GLY A 51 1.92 -9.48 -5.61
CA GLY A 51 0.69 -9.35 -6.40
C GLY A 51 -0.29 -10.53 -6.28
N GLN A 52 0.20 -11.73 -5.92
CA GLN A 52 -0.64 -12.91 -5.62
C GLN A 52 -0.96 -13.07 -4.13
N GLY A 53 -0.45 -12.20 -3.27
CA GLY A 53 -0.55 -12.26 -1.82
C GLY A 53 0.79 -12.46 -1.13
N ALA A 54 0.77 -12.39 0.20
CA ALA A 54 1.99 -12.31 1.01
C ALA A 54 2.50 -13.65 1.56
N GLY A 55 1.70 -14.72 1.55
CA GLY A 55 2.14 -16.05 2.00
C GLY A 55 2.80 -16.05 3.39
N ARG A 56 4.10 -16.38 3.43
CA ARG A 56 4.93 -16.44 4.63
C ARG A 56 5.33 -15.07 5.19
N GLU A 57 5.24 -14.01 4.40
CA GLU A 57 5.61 -12.65 4.80
C GLU A 57 4.53 -11.95 5.65
N ARG A 58 3.47 -12.66 6.05
CA ARG A 58 2.42 -12.08 6.90
C ARG A 58 2.98 -11.66 8.25
N GLY A 59 2.64 -10.45 8.67
CA GLY A 59 3.14 -9.84 9.90
C GLY A 59 4.50 -9.14 9.74
N THR A 60 5.12 -9.23 8.57
CA THR A 60 6.37 -8.53 8.27
C THR A 60 6.10 -7.14 7.71
N LEU A 61 6.83 -6.13 8.21
CA LEU A 61 6.89 -4.81 7.59
C LEU A 61 7.96 -4.84 6.49
N ILE A 62 7.54 -4.71 5.23
CA ILE A 62 8.40 -4.89 4.06
C ILE A 62 8.66 -3.55 3.41
N PHE A 63 9.92 -3.10 3.39
CA PHE A 63 10.32 -1.90 2.67
C PHE A 63 10.29 -2.13 1.15
N LEU A 64 9.73 -1.18 0.41
CA LEU A 64 9.65 -1.25 -1.05
C LEU A 64 10.48 -0.18 -1.76
N GLY A 65 10.67 0.98 -1.14
CA GLY A 65 11.42 2.08 -1.74
C GLY A 65 11.07 3.44 -1.16
N THR A 66 11.69 4.46 -1.74
CA THR A 66 11.47 5.85 -1.38
C THR A 66 10.69 6.55 -2.48
N GLY A 67 9.62 7.26 -2.12
CA GLY A 67 8.82 8.04 -3.05
C GLY A 67 9.43 9.40 -3.35
N GLU A 68 8.79 10.14 -4.25
CA GLU A 68 9.32 11.39 -4.82
C GLU A 68 9.48 12.52 -3.78
N SER A 69 8.71 12.49 -2.68
CA SER A 69 8.83 13.50 -1.61
C SER A 69 9.75 13.06 -0.46
N GLY A 70 10.49 11.95 -0.64
CA GLY A 70 11.42 11.41 0.34
C GLY A 70 10.78 10.51 1.41
N GLU A 71 9.49 10.18 1.28
CA GLU A 71 8.78 9.22 2.12
C GLU A 71 9.21 7.78 1.82
N GLU A 72 9.31 6.96 2.85
CA GLU A 72 9.56 5.53 2.72
C GLU A 72 8.23 4.78 2.56
N VAL A 73 8.14 3.89 1.58
CA VAL A 73 6.92 3.12 1.29
C VAL A 73 7.11 1.66 1.70
N TYR A 74 6.14 1.15 2.45
CA TYR A 74 6.15 -0.19 3.01
C TYR A 74 4.85 -0.95 2.71
N LEU A 75 4.95 -2.27 2.74
CA LEU A 75 3.83 -3.20 2.80
C LEU A 75 3.72 -3.83 4.18
N LEU A 76 2.49 -3.96 4.68
CA LEU A 76 2.18 -4.73 5.89
C LEU A 76 1.01 -5.69 5.65
N PRO A 77 1.28 -6.93 5.21
CA PRO A 77 0.28 -7.99 5.12
C PRO A 77 -0.12 -8.48 6.53
N ARG A 78 -1.14 -7.87 7.10
CA ARG A 78 -1.49 -7.97 8.53
C ARG A 78 -2.27 -9.22 8.95
N GLY A 79 -2.74 -10.01 8.00
CA GLY A 79 -3.62 -11.15 8.31
C GLY A 79 -4.88 -10.74 9.07
N LYS A 80 -5.32 -11.58 10.02
CA LYS A 80 -6.54 -11.35 10.84
C LYS A 80 -6.30 -10.35 11.97
N GLU A 81 -5.08 -10.24 12.48
CA GLU A 81 -4.73 -9.47 13.68
C GLU A 81 -4.28 -8.04 13.35
N GLY A 82 -5.02 -7.37 12.45
CA GLY A 82 -4.63 -6.07 11.92
C GLY A 82 -4.30 -5.04 12.99
N LYS A 83 -5.22 -4.81 13.94
CA LYS A 83 -5.06 -3.80 14.97
C LYS A 83 -3.81 -4.03 15.85
N LEU A 84 -3.55 -5.28 16.23
CA LEU A 84 -2.40 -5.62 17.05
C LEU A 84 -1.09 -5.27 16.34
N LEU A 85 -0.97 -5.62 15.05
CA LEU A 85 0.22 -5.31 14.26
C LEU A 85 0.45 -3.80 14.10
N LEU A 86 -0.59 -3.00 13.87
CA LEU A 86 -0.44 -1.54 13.78
C LEU A 86 0.04 -0.96 15.11
N THR A 87 -0.52 -1.43 16.23
CA THR A 87 -0.06 -1.03 17.58
C THR A 87 1.39 -1.43 17.80
N LEU A 88 1.78 -2.67 17.47
CA LEU A 88 3.15 -3.15 17.63
C LEU A 88 4.15 -2.29 16.86
N VAL A 89 3.85 -1.89 15.62
CA VAL A 89 4.73 -0.99 14.85
C VAL A 89 4.89 0.36 15.56
N ARG A 90 3.79 0.95 16.05
CA ARG A 90 3.84 2.23 16.77
C ARG A 90 4.63 2.15 18.08
N GLU A 91 4.40 1.12 18.90
CA GLU A 91 5.14 0.95 20.16
C GLU A 91 6.62 0.64 19.89
N THR A 92 6.93 -0.15 18.87
CA THR A 92 8.32 -0.42 18.47
C THR A 92 9.01 0.87 18.05
N ALA A 93 8.35 1.73 17.27
CA ALA A 93 8.90 3.05 16.91
C ALA A 93 9.24 3.88 18.17
N ARG A 94 8.34 3.93 19.17
CA ARG A 94 8.61 4.61 20.45
C ARG A 94 9.84 4.05 21.16
N LEU A 95 9.94 2.72 21.24
CA LEU A 95 11.05 2.02 21.90
C LEU A 95 12.39 2.31 21.23
N LEU A 96 12.40 2.50 19.91
CA LEU A 96 13.58 2.87 19.13
C LEU A 96 13.89 4.37 19.16
N GLY A 97 13.13 5.17 19.92
CA GLY A 97 13.30 6.63 19.98
C GLY A 97 12.77 7.36 18.75
N GLU A 98 11.97 6.68 17.92
CA GLU A 98 11.32 7.28 16.77
C GLU A 98 9.95 7.87 17.14
N ASP A 99 9.49 8.80 16.31
CA ASP A 99 8.17 9.42 16.45
C ASP A 99 7.10 8.56 15.73
N PRO A 100 6.17 7.92 16.46
CA PRO A 100 5.13 7.07 15.85
C PRO A 100 4.18 7.83 14.92
N GLU A 101 4.09 9.16 15.07
CA GLU A 101 3.24 9.99 14.21
C GLU A 101 3.85 10.15 12.81
N THR A 102 5.09 9.69 12.59
CA THR A 102 5.71 9.61 11.25
C THR A 102 5.31 8.34 10.48
N TYR A 103 4.55 7.43 11.11
CA TYR A 103 4.11 6.16 10.52
C TYR A 103 2.63 6.24 10.12
N TYR A 104 2.36 6.34 8.82
CA TYR A 104 1.04 6.49 8.23
C TYR A 104 0.51 5.14 7.74
N PHE A 105 -0.53 4.65 8.40
CA PHE A 105 -1.13 3.35 8.11
C PHE A 105 -2.30 3.50 7.15
N ILE A 106 -2.14 3.01 5.93
CA ILE A 106 -3.14 3.11 4.86
C ILE A 106 -3.87 1.77 4.73
N ASP A 107 -5.17 1.75 5.05
CA ASP A 107 -5.99 0.54 4.94
C ASP A 107 -6.38 0.27 3.48
N CYS A 108 -5.87 -0.83 2.94
CA CYS A 108 -6.19 -1.29 1.59
C CYS A 108 -7.27 -2.38 1.56
N GLU A 109 -7.99 -2.62 2.66
CA GLU A 109 -9.20 -3.45 2.63
C GLU A 109 -10.35 -2.68 1.96
N LEU A 110 -10.41 -2.75 0.63
CA LEU A 110 -11.56 -2.29 -0.14
C LEU A 110 -12.75 -3.21 0.12
N ARG A 111 -13.47 -2.96 1.23
CA ARG A 111 -14.71 -3.66 1.62
C ARG A 111 -15.70 -3.62 0.46
N THR A 112 -15.75 -4.70 -0.30
CA THR A 112 -16.70 -4.86 -1.41
C THR A 112 -17.35 -6.22 -1.25
N GLY A 113 -18.68 -6.25 -1.19
CA GLY A 113 -19.45 -7.50 -1.10
C GLY A 113 -19.32 -8.40 -2.34
N ARG A 114 -18.70 -7.91 -3.41
CA ARG A 114 -18.29 -8.65 -4.61
C ARG A 114 -16.91 -8.15 -5.05
N PRO A 115 -16.01 -9.02 -5.55
CA PRO A 115 -14.72 -8.57 -6.07
C PRO A 115 -14.94 -7.59 -7.23
N PRO A 116 -14.38 -6.36 -7.16
CA PRO A 116 -14.56 -5.37 -8.20
C PRO A 116 -13.95 -5.86 -9.52
N ARG A 117 -14.49 -5.40 -10.64
CA ARG A 117 -13.83 -5.61 -11.95
C ARG A 117 -12.44 -4.97 -11.89
N SER A 118 -11.45 -5.53 -12.61
CA SER A 118 -10.05 -5.08 -12.53
C SER A 118 -9.85 -3.58 -12.77
N GLN A 119 -10.65 -2.97 -13.66
CA GLN A 119 -10.64 -1.52 -13.91
C GLN A 119 -11.12 -0.70 -12.71
N GLU A 120 -12.19 -1.15 -12.06
CA GLU A 120 -12.75 -0.47 -10.90
C GLU A 120 -11.81 -0.60 -9.69
N LEU A 121 -11.17 -1.76 -9.52
CA LEU A 121 -10.14 -1.95 -8.50
C LEU A 121 -9.00 -0.95 -8.71
N PHE A 122 -8.49 -0.85 -9.93
CA PHE A 122 -7.38 0.04 -10.26
C PHE A 122 -7.73 1.50 -9.96
N ARG A 123 -8.89 1.97 -10.45
CA ARG A 123 -9.37 3.34 -10.19
C ARG A 123 -9.45 3.66 -8.70
N ARG A 124 -10.00 2.74 -7.89
CA ARG A 124 -10.11 2.94 -6.43
C ARG A 124 -8.74 3.00 -5.76
N VAL A 125 -7.79 2.18 -6.20
CA VAL A 125 -6.43 2.19 -5.67
C VAL A 125 -5.70 3.46 -6.09
N GLU A 126 -5.90 3.93 -7.31
CA GLU A 126 -5.38 5.21 -7.78
C GLU A 126 -5.91 6.39 -6.96
N GLU A 127 -7.24 6.46 -6.75
CA GLU A 127 -7.88 7.47 -5.91
C GLU A 127 -7.31 7.47 -4.48
N LEU A 128 -7.10 6.27 -3.90
CA LEU A 128 -6.46 6.11 -2.59
C LEU A 128 -5.03 6.69 -2.57
N VAL A 129 -4.22 6.37 -3.57
CA VAL A 129 -2.82 6.84 -3.65
C VAL A 129 -2.75 8.35 -3.87
N LEU A 130 -3.62 8.91 -4.71
CA LEU A 130 -3.71 10.35 -4.94
C LEU A 130 -4.10 11.09 -3.66
N ALA A 131 -5.03 10.55 -2.87
CA ALA A 131 -5.39 11.12 -1.57
C ALA A 131 -4.19 11.15 -0.62
N VAL A 132 -3.46 10.03 -0.50
CA VAL A 132 -2.25 9.94 0.34
C VAL A 132 -1.20 10.96 -0.11
N LYS A 133 -0.88 11.03 -1.40
CA LYS A 133 0.08 12.01 -1.92
C LYS A 133 -0.38 13.46 -1.67
N GLY A 134 -1.68 13.73 -1.82
CA GLY A 134 -2.26 15.04 -1.55
C GLY A 134 -2.18 15.46 -0.08
N GLU A 135 -2.26 14.52 0.87
CA GLU A 135 -2.00 14.78 2.29
C GLU A 135 -0.50 15.01 2.54
N LEU A 136 0.38 14.21 1.93
CA LEU A 136 1.83 14.38 2.09
C LEU A 136 2.32 15.77 1.71
N LEU A 137 1.83 16.30 0.58
CA LEU A 137 2.13 17.66 0.10
C LEU A 137 1.60 18.76 1.02
N ARG A 138 0.52 18.51 1.76
CA ARG A 138 -0.07 19.47 2.71
C ARG A 138 0.64 19.49 4.07
N GLY A 139 1.69 18.70 4.25
CA GLY A 139 2.32 18.51 5.56
C GLY A 139 1.61 17.49 6.43
N LEU A 140 0.60 16.82 5.84
CA LEU A 140 -0.52 16.03 6.40
C LEU A 140 -1.68 16.91 6.88
#